data_AF-A0A3D2W1X4-F1
#
_entry.id   AF-A0A3D2W1X4-F1
#
_cell.length_a   1.000
_cell.length_b   1.000
_cell.length_c   1.000
_cell.angle_alpha   90.00
_cell.angle_beta   90.00
_cell.angle_gamma   90.00
#
_symmetry.space_group_name_H-M   'P 1'
#
loop_
_entity.id
_entity.type
_entity.pdbx_description
1 polymer ?
#
loop_
_entity_poly.entity_id
_entity_poly.type
_entity_poly.pdbx_seq_one_letter_code
_entity_poly.pdbx_strand_id
1 'polypeptide(L)'
;RRNRLVNAAFTAGDVVTTAEPHMGMGSPPATPAQRRGVIDQLTAIASLITATGDPCTRTLNVYMDGRSRFDFVLAANGEVNVDTRAYRGRAIRCSVQFRPIAGFSDPQTAETLTFLFARTPSGLYAPIRIEMPTDNDQVGIVRLDARQLAINGAALR
;
A
#
# COMPACT_ATOMS: atom_id res chain seq x y z
N ARG A 1 -10.50 -10.73 25.94
CA ARG A 1 -9.64 -10.49 24.74
C ARG A 1 -8.67 -11.66 24.66
N ARG A 2 -8.74 -12.51 23.62
CA ARG A 2 -7.70 -13.51 23.38
C ARG A 2 -6.59 -12.83 22.59
N ASN A 3 -5.38 -12.78 23.13
CA ASN A 3 -4.21 -12.30 22.41
C ASN A 3 -4.00 -13.25 21.23
N ARG A 4 -4.23 -12.76 20.01
CA ARG A 4 -3.92 -13.50 18.79
C ARG A 4 -2.55 -13.04 18.31
N LEU A 5 -1.62 -13.96 18.18
CA LEU A 5 -0.30 -13.74 17.60
C LEU A 5 -0.29 -14.29 16.18
N VAL A 6 0.15 -13.49 15.21
CA VAL A 6 0.35 -13.92 13.82
C VAL A 6 1.82 -13.66 13.48
N ASN A 7 2.55 -14.73 13.20
CA ASN A 7 3.93 -14.65 12.74
C ASN A 7 3.96 -14.96 11.25
N ALA A 8 4.57 -14.07 10.46
CA ALA A 8 4.80 -14.28 9.04
C ALA A 8 6.32 -14.18 8.79
N ALA A 9 6.92 -15.28 8.34
CA ALA A 9 8.34 -15.36 8.02
C ALA A 9 8.52 -15.21 6.51
N PHE A 10 9.15 -14.12 6.09
CA PHE A 10 9.38 -13.79 4.68
C PHE A 10 10.75 -14.26 4.22
N THR A 11 10.78 -14.89 3.06
CA THR A 11 11.99 -15.23 2.31
C THR A 11 11.83 -14.77 0.86
N ALA A 12 12.90 -14.82 0.07
CA ALA A 12 12.79 -14.52 -1.36
C ALA A 12 11.81 -15.46 -2.11
N GLY A 13 11.65 -16.70 -1.63
CA GLY A 13 10.89 -17.76 -2.31
C GLY A 13 9.52 -18.09 -1.69
N ASP A 14 9.20 -17.61 -0.49
CA ASP A 14 7.90 -17.84 0.13
C ASP A 14 7.70 -16.93 1.34
N VAL A 15 6.44 -16.82 1.78
CA VAL A 15 6.07 -16.37 3.11
C VAL A 15 5.32 -17.48 3.83
N VAL A 16 5.79 -17.81 5.04
CA VAL A 16 5.18 -18.83 5.90
C VAL A 16 4.49 -18.15 7.06
N THR A 17 3.18 -18.35 7.19
CA THR A 17 2.38 -17.79 8.28
C THR A 17 2.00 -18.85 9.31
N THR A 18 2.19 -18.53 10.57
CA THR A 18 1.66 -19.28 11.72
C THR A 18 0.82 -18.34 12.59
N ALA A 19 -0.25 -18.83 13.19
CA ALA A 19 -1.10 -18.03 14.07
C ALA A 19 -1.57 -18.83 15.29
N GLU A 20 -1.56 -18.17 16.44
CA GLU A 20 -2.07 -18.70 17.70
C GLU A 20 -3.11 -17.74 18.31
N PRO A 21 -4.36 -18.18 18.54
CA PRO A 21 -4.94 -19.44 18.06
C PRO A 21 -5.00 -19.50 16.53
N HIS A 22 -5.16 -20.72 16.00
CA HIS A 22 -5.23 -20.95 14.56
C HIS A 22 -6.25 -20.03 13.88
N MET A 23 -5.89 -19.48 12.72
CA MET A 23 -6.73 -18.60 11.93
C MET A 23 -6.92 -19.15 10.52
N GLY A 24 -8.07 -18.84 9.91
CA GLY A 24 -8.28 -19.12 8.49
C GLY A 24 -7.32 -18.31 7.63
N MET A 25 -6.87 -18.92 6.52
CA MET A 25 -5.97 -18.31 5.55
C MET A 25 -6.71 -17.58 4.42
N GLY A 26 -8.00 -17.27 4.63
CA GLY A 26 -8.91 -16.77 3.60
C GLY A 26 -9.39 -17.85 2.62
N SER A 27 -10.27 -17.46 1.70
CA SER A 27 -10.89 -18.36 0.73
C SER A 27 -10.90 -17.76 -0.69
N PRO A 28 -10.15 -18.32 -1.65
CA PRO A 28 -9.12 -19.34 -1.45
C PRO A 28 -7.88 -18.77 -0.74
N PRO A 29 -7.08 -19.61 -0.05
CA PRO A 29 -5.78 -19.19 0.45
C PRO A 29 -4.79 -18.95 -0.69
N ALA A 30 -3.81 -18.07 -0.48
CA ALA A 30 -2.77 -17.81 -1.48
C ALA A 30 -1.91 -19.07 -1.72
N THR A 31 -1.81 -19.45 -3.00
CA THR A 31 -0.97 -20.57 -3.45
C THR A 31 0.52 -20.26 -3.24
N PRO A 32 1.40 -21.27 -3.14
CA PRO A 32 2.85 -21.05 -3.05
C PRO A 32 3.39 -20.20 -4.21
N ALA A 33 2.84 -20.37 -5.42
CA ALA A 33 3.22 -19.56 -6.57
C ALA A 33 2.91 -18.07 -6.39
N GLN A 34 1.75 -17.74 -5.80
CA GLN A 34 1.32 -16.36 -5.53
C GLN A 34 2.07 -15.70 -4.37
N ARG A 35 2.62 -16.50 -3.44
CA ARG A 35 3.40 -16.02 -2.28
C ARG A 35 4.87 -15.72 -2.59
N ARG A 36 5.38 -16.13 -3.75
CA ARG A 36 6.76 -15.83 -4.17
C ARG A 36 6.97 -14.34 -4.41
N GLY A 37 8.07 -13.80 -3.87
CA GLY A 37 8.48 -12.41 -4.12
C GLY A 37 7.53 -11.34 -3.58
N VAL A 38 6.71 -11.69 -2.59
CA VAL A 38 5.78 -10.76 -1.94
C VAL A 38 6.48 -10.00 -0.82
N ILE A 39 5.92 -8.84 -0.48
CA ILE A 39 6.40 -7.98 0.60
C ILE A 39 5.29 -7.75 1.63
N ASP A 40 5.66 -7.56 2.89
CA ASP A 40 4.70 -7.21 3.93
C ASP A 40 4.24 -5.74 3.82
N GLN A 41 3.21 -5.38 4.59
CA GLN A 41 2.65 -4.03 4.59
C GLN A 41 3.65 -2.91 4.96
N LEU A 42 4.58 -3.15 5.88
CA LEU A 42 5.59 -2.17 6.28
C LEU A 42 6.63 -2.02 5.18
N THR A 43 7.06 -3.12 4.57
CA THR A 43 7.97 -3.08 3.40
C THR A 43 7.31 -2.40 2.20
N ALA A 44 6.00 -2.59 1.99
CA ALA A 44 5.24 -1.87 0.97
C ALA A 44 5.23 -0.35 1.23
N ILE A 45 4.93 0.07 2.46
CA ILE A 45 4.97 1.49 2.86
C ILE A 45 6.38 2.07 2.69
N ALA A 46 7.41 1.34 3.15
CA ALA A 46 8.80 1.76 2.98
C ALA A 46 9.15 1.96 1.50
N SER A 47 8.76 1.00 0.64
CA SER A 47 8.97 1.08 -0.80
C SER A 47 8.31 2.31 -1.42
N LEU A 48 7.14 2.72 -0.93
CA LEU A 48 6.45 3.94 -1.38
C LEU A 48 7.22 5.21 -1.01
N ILE A 49 7.85 5.26 0.18
CA ILE A 49 8.56 6.42 0.71
C ILE A 49 9.99 6.55 0.15
N THR A 50 10.64 5.44 -0.18
CA THR A 50 12.04 5.43 -0.64
C THR A 50 12.17 5.37 -2.17
N ALA A 51 11.13 5.76 -2.90
CA ALA A 51 11.12 5.65 -4.35
C ALA A 51 12.15 6.61 -4.97
N THR A 52 13.20 6.05 -5.58
CA THR A 52 14.18 6.75 -6.40
C THR A 52 13.78 6.59 -7.87
N GLY A 53 13.32 7.65 -8.52
CA GLY A 53 12.78 7.61 -9.89
C GLY A 53 11.26 7.83 -9.93
N ASP A 54 10.60 7.48 -11.03
CA ASP A 54 9.16 7.67 -11.17
C ASP A 54 8.39 6.81 -10.15
N PRO A 55 7.68 7.42 -9.18
CA PRO A 55 6.96 6.66 -8.15
C PRO A 55 5.78 5.88 -8.71
N CYS A 56 5.34 6.15 -9.94
CA CYS A 56 4.18 5.54 -10.56
C CYS A 56 4.50 4.34 -11.45
N THR A 57 5.76 4.01 -11.75
CA THR A 57 6.11 2.91 -12.67
C THR A 57 6.56 1.66 -11.92
N ARG A 58 5.62 1.01 -11.22
CA ARG A 58 5.90 -0.21 -10.43
C ARG A 58 4.67 -0.99 -10.04
N THR A 59 4.90 -2.27 -9.70
CA THR A 59 3.92 -3.13 -9.04
C THR A 59 4.43 -3.55 -7.68
N LEU A 60 3.59 -3.38 -6.65
CA LEU A 60 3.86 -3.88 -5.30
C LEU A 60 3.04 -5.14 -5.06
N ASN A 61 3.75 -6.24 -4.82
CA ASN A 61 3.17 -7.56 -4.55
C ASN A 61 2.98 -7.72 -3.03
N VAL A 62 1.85 -7.30 -2.49
CA VAL A 62 1.68 -7.20 -1.03
C VAL A 62 1.06 -8.47 -0.44
N TYR A 63 1.60 -8.91 0.70
CA TYR A 63 1.04 -9.94 1.56
C TYR A 63 0.77 -9.36 2.95
N MET A 64 -0.50 -9.11 3.24
CA MET A 64 -0.96 -8.40 4.43
C MET A 64 -1.59 -9.35 5.45
N ASP A 65 -1.41 -9.03 6.73
CA ASP A 65 -2.01 -9.75 7.87
C ASP A 65 -1.70 -11.25 7.90
N GLY A 66 -0.60 -11.65 7.27
CA GLY A 66 -0.18 -13.05 7.15
C GLY A 66 -1.05 -13.89 6.23
N ARG A 67 -1.96 -13.33 5.41
CA ARG A 67 -2.79 -14.14 4.51
C ARG A 67 -3.19 -13.46 3.20
N SER A 68 -3.51 -12.18 3.24
CA SER A 68 -4.16 -11.48 2.12
C SER A 68 -3.13 -11.09 1.08
N ARG A 69 -3.25 -11.65 -0.13
CA ARG A 69 -2.38 -11.38 -1.26
C ARG A 69 -3.08 -10.45 -2.25
N PHE A 70 -2.46 -9.33 -2.58
CA PHE A 70 -2.95 -8.40 -3.59
C PHE A 70 -1.84 -7.57 -4.23
N ASP A 71 -2.08 -7.11 -5.46
CA ASP A 71 -1.16 -6.19 -6.13
C ASP A 71 -1.65 -4.75 -6.03
N PHE A 72 -0.71 -3.84 -5.84
CA PHE A 72 -0.88 -2.45 -6.27
C PHE A 72 -0.09 -2.26 -7.57
N VAL A 73 -0.81 -2.04 -8.67
CA VAL A 73 -0.19 -1.70 -9.96
C VAL A 73 -0.33 -0.20 -10.15
N LEU A 74 0.79 0.52 -10.01
CA LEU A 74 0.84 1.96 -10.16
C LEU A 74 1.03 2.30 -11.64
N ALA A 75 0.42 3.40 -12.07
CA ALA A 75 0.61 3.99 -13.38
C ALA A 75 0.56 5.52 -13.28
N ALA A 76 1.32 6.22 -14.12
CA ALA A 76 1.34 7.67 -14.15
C ALA A 76 -0.04 8.22 -14.53
N ASN A 77 -0.52 9.22 -13.80
CA ASN A 77 -1.79 9.90 -14.04
C ASN A 77 -1.64 11.43 -13.88
N GLY A 78 -0.52 11.96 -14.39
CA GLY A 78 -0.23 13.39 -14.41
C GLY A 78 0.25 13.96 -13.08
N GLU A 79 0.15 15.28 -12.97
CA GLU A 79 0.60 16.05 -11.81
C GLU A 79 -0.51 17.00 -11.35
N VAL A 80 -0.54 17.30 -10.05
CA VAL A 80 -1.55 18.16 -9.44
C VAL A 80 -0.90 19.08 -8.41
N ASN A 81 -1.34 20.35 -8.36
CA ASN A 81 -0.97 21.24 -7.28
C ASN A 81 -1.81 20.93 -6.05
N VAL A 82 -1.17 20.76 -4.91
CA VAL A 82 -1.82 20.42 -3.65
C VAL A 82 -1.45 21.43 -2.57
N ASP A 83 -2.39 21.65 -1.66
CA ASP A 83 -2.19 22.38 -0.41
C ASP A 83 -2.75 21.53 0.73
N THR A 84 -1.86 20.77 1.37
CA THR A 84 -2.18 19.85 2.48
C THR A 84 -1.36 20.23 3.70
N ARG A 85 -1.80 19.83 4.91
CA ARG A 85 -1.08 20.16 6.15
C ARG A 85 0.40 19.76 6.14
N ALA A 86 0.76 18.66 5.47
CA ALA A 86 2.14 18.19 5.41
C ALA A 86 2.94 18.71 4.19
N TYR A 87 2.29 19.21 3.15
CA TYR A 87 2.96 19.58 1.90
C TYR A 87 2.15 20.58 1.08
N ARG A 88 2.82 21.58 0.51
CA ARG A 88 2.26 22.54 -0.44
C ARG A 88 3.16 22.61 -1.68
N GLY A 89 2.59 22.37 -2.85
CA GLY A 89 3.33 22.39 -4.12
C GLY A 89 2.80 21.40 -5.13
N ARG A 90 3.61 21.09 -6.14
CA ARG A 90 3.28 20.10 -7.17
C ARG A 90 3.48 18.69 -6.64
N ALA A 91 2.53 17.81 -6.90
CA ALA A 91 2.56 16.40 -6.55
C ALA A 91 2.35 15.54 -7.80
N ILE A 92 3.03 14.40 -7.86
CA ILE A 92 2.80 13.37 -8.88
C ILE A 92 1.54 12.60 -8.50
N ARG A 93 0.62 12.42 -9.45
CA ARG A 93 -0.57 11.60 -9.29
C ARG A 93 -0.33 10.25 -9.94
N CYS A 94 -0.42 9.18 -9.16
CA CYS A 94 -0.48 7.83 -9.68
C CYS A 94 -1.92 7.31 -9.62
N SER A 95 -2.37 6.70 -10.71
CA SER A 95 -3.50 5.78 -10.70
C SER A 95 -3.00 4.44 -10.19
N VAL A 96 -3.65 3.85 -9.19
CA VAL A 96 -3.18 2.62 -8.53
C VAL A 96 -4.27 1.58 -8.58
N GLN A 97 -4.08 0.53 -9.38
CA GLN A 97 -5.00 -0.58 -9.44
C GLN A 97 -4.76 -1.51 -8.26
N PHE A 98 -5.70 -1.57 -7.32
CA PHE A 98 -5.78 -2.61 -6.30
C PHE A 98 -6.35 -3.88 -6.95
N ARG A 99 -5.56 -4.96 -6.93
CA ARG A 99 -5.95 -6.24 -7.50
C ARG A 99 -5.93 -7.31 -6.41
N PRO A 100 -7.06 -7.62 -5.77
CA PRO A 100 -7.12 -8.71 -4.81
C PRO A 100 -6.87 -10.04 -5.52
N ILE A 101 -6.00 -10.88 -4.94
CA ILE A 101 -5.62 -12.17 -5.54
C ILE A 101 -6.15 -13.35 -4.72
N ALA A 102 -5.86 -13.39 -3.41
CA ALA A 102 -6.24 -14.50 -2.55
C ALA A 102 -6.14 -14.14 -1.06
N GLY A 103 -6.67 -14.99 -0.20
CA GLY A 103 -6.43 -14.96 1.25
C GLY A 103 -7.28 -13.98 2.06
N PHE A 104 -8.25 -13.34 1.40
CA PHE A 104 -9.25 -12.48 2.05
C PHE A 104 -10.33 -13.31 2.76
N SER A 105 -10.92 -12.75 3.82
CA SER A 105 -12.05 -13.37 4.52
C SER A 105 -13.33 -13.19 3.74
N ASP A 106 -13.50 -11.99 3.20
CA ASP A 106 -14.64 -11.56 2.43
C ASP A 106 -14.20 -11.35 0.98
N PRO A 107 -15.09 -11.53 -0.01
CA PRO A 107 -14.81 -11.17 -1.39
C PRO A 107 -14.35 -9.72 -1.48
N GLN A 108 -13.36 -9.46 -2.33
CA GLN A 108 -12.86 -8.11 -2.58
C GLN A 108 -12.97 -7.84 -4.08
N THR A 109 -13.35 -6.62 -4.44
CA THR A 109 -13.36 -6.16 -5.83
C THR A 109 -12.05 -5.46 -6.17
N ALA A 110 -11.69 -5.49 -7.45
CA ALA A 110 -10.61 -4.67 -7.94
C ALA A 110 -11.06 -3.20 -7.97
N GLU A 111 -10.21 -2.30 -7.50
CA GLU A 111 -10.54 -0.88 -7.36
C GLU A 111 -9.41 0.00 -7.87
N THR A 112 -9.74 1.17 -8.40
CA THR A 112 -8.75 2.19 -8.78
C THR A 112 -8.59 3.22 -7.67
N LEU A 113 -7.44 3.19 -7.01
CA LEU A 113 -7.04 4.16 -5.99
C LEU A 113 -6.26 5.31 -6.63
N THR A 114 -6.14 6.42 -5.92
CA THR A 114 -5.26 7.53 -6.30
C THR A 114 -4.23 7.78 -5.23
N PHE A 115 -2.94 7.71 -5.58
CA PHE A 115 -1.85 8.04 -4.68
C PHE A 115 -1.18 9.33 -5.17
N LEU A 116 -1.00 10.29 -4.27
CA LEU A 116 -0.25 11.51 -4.56
C LEU A 116 1.11 11.46 -3.86
N PHE A 117 2.16 11.74 -4.62
CA PHE A 117 3.53 11.78 -4.13
C PHE A 117 4.11 13.18 -4.21
N ALA A 118 4.71 13.63 -3.11
CA ALA A 118 5.56 14.80 -3.10
C ALA A 118 7.01 14.40 -3.37
N ARG A 119 7.71 15.18 -4.18
CA ARG A 119 9.17 15.06 -4.33
C ARG A 119 9.85 15.78 -3.17
N THR A 120 10.72 15.09 -2.45
CA THR A 120 11.47 15.63 -1.32
C THR A 120 12.74 16.34 -1.82
N PRO A 121 13.38 17.17 -0.98
CA PRO A 121 14.69 17.76 -1.29
C PRO A 121 15.79 16.72 -1.55
N SER A 122 15.68 15.52 -0.96
CA SER A 122 16.61 14.42 -1.23
C SER A 122 16.39 13.74 -2.59
N GLY A 123 15.36 14.14 -3.33
CA GLY A 123 14.98 13.57 -4.62
C GLY A 123 14.16 12.28 -4.53
N LEU A 124 13.83 11.84 -3.32
CA LEU A 124 12.89 10.74 -3.08
C LEU A 124 11.44 11.22 -3.25
N TYR A 125 10.53 10.28 -3.40
CA TYR A 125 9.09 10.55 -3.40
C TYR A 125 8.44 10.00 -2.14
N ALA A 126 7.61 10.82 -1.49
CA ALA A 126 6.86 10.42 -0.31
C ALA A 126 5.35 10.51 -0.59
N PRO A 127 4.56 9.49 -0.22
CA PRO A 127 3.10 9.56 -0.35
C PRO A 127 2.56 10.61 0.63
N ILE A 128 1.83 11.58 0.10
CA ILE A 128 1.20 12.66 0.89
C ILE A 128 -0.32 12.50 1.00
N ARG A 129 -0.91 11.76 0.07
CA ARG A 129 -2.34 11.46 0.04
C ARG A 129 -2.60 10.11 -0.62
N ILE A 130 -3.48 9.33 -0.03
CA ILE A 130 -4.07 8.13 -0.64
C ILE A 130 -5.58 8.29 -0.63
N GLU A 131 -6.21 8.11 -1.79
CA GLU A 131 -7.66 8.16 -1.97
C GLU A 131 -8.13 6.77 -2.41
N MET A 132 -9.06 6.22 -1.65
CA MET A 132 -9.65 4.91 -1.88
C MET A 132 -11.16 5.09 -2.08
N PRO A 133 -11.71 4.73 -3.24
CA PRO A 133 -13.16 4.59 -3.39
C PRO A 133 -13.68 3.60 -2.35
N THR A 134 -14.93 3.78 -1.92
CA THR A 134 -15.61 2.79 -1.10
C THR A 134 -16.61 2.04 -1.96
N ASP A 135 -16.76 0.74 -1.72
CA ASP A 135 -17.58 -0.20 -2.51
C ASP A 135 -19.07 0.18 -2.60
N ASN A 136 -19.49 1.19 -1.82
CA ASN A 136 -20.79 1.83 -1.95
C ASN A 136 -20.58 3.24 -2.51
N ASP A 137 -20.96 3.46 -3.77
CA ASP A 137 -20.92 4.76 -4.48
C ASP A 137 -21.60 5.92 -3.70
N GLN A 138 -22.36 5.61 -2.64
CA GLN A 138 -23.05 6.57 -1.77
C GLN A 138 -22.25 6.99 -0.52
N VAL A 139 -21.16 6.31 -0.16
CA VAL A 139 -20.38 6.59 1.07
C VAL A 139 -19.17 7.51 0.78
N GLY A 140 -18.71 7.55 -0.47
CA GLY A 140 -17.69 8.49 -0.95
C GLY A 140 -16.28 7.91 -0.95
N ILE A 141 -15.28 8.80 -0.81
CA ILE A 141 -13.86 8.47 -0.93
C ILE A 141 -13.22 8.51 0.46
N VAL A 142 -12.59 7.41 0.89
CA VAL A 142 -11.71 7.41 2.05
C VAL A 142 -10.40 8.08 1.65
N ARG A 143 -10.02 9.13 2.38
CA ARG A 143 -8.78 9.86 2.15
C ARG A 143 -7.85 9.74 3.35
N LEU A 144 -6.65 9.23 3.11
CA LEU A 144 -5.55 9.22 4.06
C LEU A 144 -4.59 10.35 3.69
N ASP A 145 -4.53 11.38 4.53
CA ASP A 145 -3.66 12.54 4.34
C ASP A 145 -2.48 12.50 5.32
N ALA A 146 -1.29 12.76 4.82
CA ALA A 146 -0.13 13.03 5.67
C ALA A 146 -0.41 14.30 6.49
N ARG A 147 -0.27 14.20 7.82
CA ARG A 147 -0.39 15.35 8.72
C ARG A 147 0.91 16.10 8.89
N GLN A 148 2.03 15.37 8.89
CA GLN A 148 3.38 15.90 8.96
C GLN A 148 4.26 15.02 8.09
N LEU A 149 5.18 15.66 7.36
CA LEU A 149 6.18 14.95 6.57
C LEU A 149 7.52 15.62 6.84
N ALA A 150 8.44 14.88 7.43
CA ALA A 150 9.77 15.34 7.77
C ALA A 150 10.82 14.37 7.21
N ILE A 151 11.89 14.93 6.66
CA ILE A 151 13.03 14.20 6.08
C ILE A 151 14.26 14.64 6.88
N ASN A 152 14.96 13.69 7.51
CA ASN A 152 16.14 13.98 8.35
C ASN A 152 15.89 15.08 9.41
N GLY A 153 14.69 15.08 10.01
CA GLY A 153 14.28 16.06 11.02
C GLY A 153 13.77 17.40 10.48
N ALA A 154 13.91 17.67 9.18
CA ALA A 154 13.38 18.87 8.55
C ALA A 154 11.97 18.63 7.99
N ALA A 155 10.99 19.40 8.46
CA ALA A 155 9.63 19.36 7.90
C ALA A 155 9.62 19.91 6.46
N LEU A 156 8.77 19.33 5.61
CA LEU A 156 8.60 19.80 4.23
C LEU A 156 7.64 20.99 4.10
N ARG A 157 6.85 21.26 5.14
CA ARG A 157 5.96 22.42 5.28
C ARG A 157 6.05 22.96 6.69
#